data_AF-A0A3N9VUP4-F1
#
_entry.id   AF-A0A3N9VUP4-F1
#
_cell.length_a   1.000
_cell.length_b   1.000
_cell.length_c   1.000
_cell.angle_alpha   90.00
_cell.angle_beta   90.00
_cell.angle_gamma   90.00
#
_symmetry.space_group_name_H-M   'P 1'
#
loop_
_entity.id
_entity.type
_entity.pdbx_description
1 polymer ?
#
loop_
_entity_poly.entity_id
_entity_poly.type
_entity_poly.pdbx_seq_one_letter_code
_entity_poly.pdbx_strand_id
1 'polypeptide(L)'
;MTLYTEEWMKKNYTCSGCSWSGTGGDTTRGILYRGTFLELSCPTCSEFLDVLILPAEKGCAHSREGLTEEQLRAKEEADEQERQFREKCLVSADQLPDLPAGKITLSWDMEQDQTQIRNDDTVIWSEPVTYEGFDRFEQVARILKEKYGSRLMDLAPTDRSKLFLYGDYEPALAFLKKLRKELFGVDAEA
;
A
#
# COMPACT_ATOMS: atom_id res chain seq x y z
N MET A 1 9.13 -3.58 10.70
CA MET A 1 8.88 -3.42 12.15
C MET A 1 8.85 -1.93 12.43
N THR A 2 7.75 -1.42 12.94
CA THR A 2 7.40 0.00 12.80
C THR A 2 7.97 0.84 13.95
N LEU A 3 8.52 2.01 13.60
CA LEU A 3 9.31 2.89 14.46
C LEU A 3 8.43 3.69 15.42
N TYR A 4 8.20 3.20 16.63
CA TYR A 4 7.42 3.91 17.63
C TYR A 4 8.12 3.97 18.98
N THR A 5 7.97 5.08 19.68
CA THR A 5 8.27 5.13 21.11
C THR A 5 7.28 4.20 21.81
N GLU A 6 7.79 3.20 22.53
CA GLU A 6 6.97 2.21 23.24
C GLU A 6 6.24 2.80 24.46
N GLU A 7 5.99 4.11 24.49
CA GLU A 7 5.31 4.80 25.59
C GLU A 7 3.89 4.28 25.79
N TRP A 8 3.21 3.90 24.71
CA TRP A 8 1.91 3.26 24.77
C TRP A 8 1.94 1.94 25.57
N MET A 9 3.08 1.24 25.61
CA MET A 9 3.21 0.02 26.40
C MET A 9 3.10 0.28 27.91
N LYS A 10 3.34 1.52 28.36
CA LYS A 10 3.24 1.91 29.78
C LYS A 10 1.83 2.40 30.16
N LYS A 11 0.92 2.59 29.20
CA LYS A 11 -0.46 3.04 29.46
C LYS A 11 -1.23 1.93 30.18
N ASN A 12 -1.97 2.27 31.23
CA ASN A 12 -2.80 1.29 31.95
C ASN A 12 -4.13 1.06 31.23
N TYR A 13 -4.56 -0.20 31.20
CA TYR A 13 -5.82 -0.65 30.62
C TYR A 13 -6.59 -1.49 31.64
N THR A 14 -7.92 -1.41 31.55
CA THR A 14 -8.84 -2.27 32.29
C THR A 14 -9.89 -2.79 31.32
N CYS A 15 -10.02 -4.11 31.24
CA CYS A 15 -11.00 -4.78 30.41
C CYS A 15 -12.40 -4.71 31.03
N SER A 16 -13.38 -4.21 30.27
CA SER A 16 -14.79 -4.19 30.67
C SER A 16 -15.43 -5.58 30.70
N GLY A 17 -14.94 -6.53 29.90
CA GLY A 17 -15.51 -7.88 29.77
C GLY A 17 -15.12 -8.85 30.89
N CYS A 18 -13.85 -8.84 31.32
CA CYS A 18 -13.34 -9.80 32.33
C CYS A 18 -12.64 -9.14 33.53
N SER A 19 -12.66 -7.81 33.61
CA SER A 19 -12.02 -7.04 34.69
C SER A 19 -10.50 -7.21 34.81
N TRP A 20 -9.83 -7.78 33.81
CA TRP A 20 -8.38 -7.78 33.72
C TRP A 20 -7.84 -6.34 33.72
N SER A 21 -6.72 -6.11 34.43
CA SER A 21 -5.99 -4.85 34.41
C SER A 21 -4.50 -5.10 34.21
N GLY A 22 -3.87 -4.25 33.42
CA GLY A 22 -2.45 -4.33 33.09
C GLY A 22 -1.99 -3.13 32.28
N THR A 23 -0.77 -3.18 31.78
CA THR A 23 -0.22 -2.13 30.91
C THR A 23 -0.45 -2.47 29.44
N GLY A 24 -0.24 -1.52 28.53
CA GLY A 24 -0.29 -1.75 27.08
C GLY A 24 0.65 -2.87 26.64
N GLY A 25 1.81 -3.02 27.29
CA GLY A 25 2.75 -4.11 27.05
C GLY A 25 2.21 -5.50 27.41
N ASP A 26 1.23 -5.57 28.31
CA ASP A 26 0.59 -6.81 28.75
C ASP A 26 -0.64 -7.19 27.90
N THR A 27 -1.02 -6.35 26.92
CA THR A 27 -2.17 -6.61 26.04
C THR A 27 -1.83 -7.55 24.88
N THR A 28 -2.84 -8.23 24.32
CA THR A 28 -2.68 -8.98 23.08
C THR A 28 -2.78 -8.02 21.89
N ARG A 29 -1.77 -8.08 21.02
CA ARG A 29 -1.70 -7.29 19.79
C ARG A 29 -2.57 -7.94 18.71
N GLY A 30 -3.55 -7.20 18.22
CA GLY A 30 -4.40 -7.57 17.10
C GLY A 30 -3.77 -7.21 15.76
N ILE A 31 -4.61 -6.80 14.81
CA ILE A 31 -4.16 -6.48 13.45
C ILE A 31 -3.39 -5.15 13.45
N LEU A 32 -2.25 -5.13 12.75
CA LEU A 32 -1.58 -3.89 12.37
C LEU A 32 -2.05 -3.47 10.98
N TYR A 33 -3.00 -2.55 10.91
CA TYR A 33 -3.56 -2.09 9.65
C TYR A 33 -2.70 -0.98 9.04
N ARG A 34 -2.19 -1.22 7.82
CA ARG A 34 -1.38 -0.28 7.02
C ARG A 34 -0.21 0.35 7.78
N GLY A 35 0.39 -0.42 8.69
CA GLY A 35 1.46 0.06 9.56
C GLY A 35 1.07 1.22 10.49
N THR A 36 -0.19 1.65 10.52
CA THR A 36 -0.65 2.89 11.16
C THR A 36 -1.57 2.63 12.34
N PHE A 37 -2.37 1.55 12.31
CA PHE A 37 -3.32 1.27 13.38
C PHE A 37 -3.00 -0.08 14.01
N LEU A 38 -2.67 -0.09 15.30
CA LEU A 38 -2.50 -1.33 16.06
C LEU A 38 -3.69 -1.52 16.99
N GLU A 39 -4.42 -2.61 16.79
CA GLU A 39 -5.47 -3.04 17.71
C GLU A 39 -4.86 -3.65 18.97
N LEU A 40 -5.38 -3.25 20.14
CA LEU A 40 -5.09 -3.87 21.42
C LEU A 40 -6.33 -4.61 21.92
N SER A 41 -6.14 -5.83 22.37
CA SER A 41 -7.19 -6.69 22.91
C SER A 41 -6.80 -7.25 24.28
N CYS A 42 -7.82 -7.59 25.08
CA CYS A 42 -7.61 -8.19 26.39
C CYS A 42 -6.96 -9.57 26.22
N PRO A 43 -5.86 -9.85 26.94
CA PRO A 43 -5.17 -11.14 26.82
C PRO A 43 -5.98 -12.32 27.38
N THR A 44 -7.02 -12.05 28.19
CA THR A 44 -7.81 -13.09 28.86
C THR A 44 -9.08 -13.45 28.09
N CYS A 45 -9.82 -12.44 27.61
CA CYS A 45 -11.12 -12.67 26.97
C CYS A 45 -11.22 -12.12 25.53
N SER A 46 -10.10 -11.63 24.98
CA SER A 46 -10.01 -11.08 23.61
C SER A 46 -10.90 -9.88 23.32
N GLU A 47 -11.52 -9.28 24.36
CA GLU A 47 -12.31 -8.06 24.22
C GLU A 47 -11.44 -6.93 23.67
N PHE A 48 -11.99 -6.15 22.74
CA PHE A 48 -11.32 -4.97 22.19
C PHE A 48 -11.07 -3.94 23.31
N LEU A 49 -9.83 -3.43 23.40
CA LEU A 49 -9.44 -2.44 24.40
C LEU A 49 -9.20 -1.06 23.80
N ASP A 50 -8.47 -0.99 22.69
CA ASP A 50 -8.04 0.28 22.10
C ASP A 50 -7.56 0.10 20.65
N VAL A 51 -7.55 1.19 19.88
CA VAL A 51 -6.77 1.29 18.65
C VAL A 51 -5.70 2.35 18.88
N LEU A 52 -4.44 1.94 18.80
CA LEU A 52 -3.34 2.89 18.75
C LEU A 52 -3.23 3.42 17.32
N ILE A 53 -3.43 4.72 17.17
CA ILE A 53 -3.04 5.44 15.95
C ILE A 53 -1.55 5.69 16.06
N LEU A 54 -0.80 4.80 15.46
CA LEU A 54 0.62 4.96 15.29
C LEU A 54 0.84 6.03 14.22
N PRO A 55 1.63 7.08 14.49
CA PRO A 55 1.85 8.14 13.52
C PRO A 55 2.36 7.53 12.22
N ALA A 56 1.72 7.90 11.10
CA ALA A 56 2.18 7.51 9.78
C ALA A 56 3.66 7.94 9.65
N GLU A 57 4.47 7.10 9.00
CA GLU A 57 5.91 7.31 8.81
C GLU A 57 6.29 8.68 8.22
N LYS A 58 5.31 9.46 7.73
CA LYS A 58 5.46 10.88 7.39
C LYS A 58 5.80 11.81 8.56
N GLY A 59 5.98 11.33 9.80
CA GLY A 59 6.33 12.23 10.91
C GLY A 59 7.08 11.66 12.11
N CYS A 60 7.27 10.35 12.26
CA CYS A 60 7.90 9.78 13.46
C CYS A 60 9.10 8.88 13.15
N ALA A 61 10.13 9.47 12.54
CA ALA A 61 11.53 9.18 12.81
C ALA A 61 12.40 10.31 12.25
N HIS A 62 12.23 11.54 12.76
CA HIS A 62 13.16 12.62 12.40
C HIS A 62 14.52 12.49 13.10
N SER A 63 14.66 11.59 14.10
CA SER A 63 15.96 11.28 14.71
C SER A 63 16.16 9.76 14.85
N ARG A 64 17.41 9.32 14.63
CA ARG A 64 17.91 7.99 15.01
C ARG A 64 18.09 7.86 16.54
N GLU A 65 17.93 8.97 17.26
CA GLU A 65 18.10 9.07 18.70
C GLU A 65 16.98 8.34 19.44
N GLY A 66 17.34 7.46 20.37
CA GLY A 66 16.38 6.72 21.19
C GLY A 66 15.86 5.41 20.60
N LEU A 67 16.29 5.03 19.38
CA LEU A 67 15.98 3.73 18.79
C LEU A 67 16.89 2.63 19.35
N THR A 68 16.35 1.42 19.50
CA THR A 68 17.14 0.22 19.78
C THR A 68 17.92 -0.23 18.54
N GLU A 69 18.95 -1.06 18.71
CA GLU A 69 19.71 -1.65 17.59
C GLU A 69 18.82 -2.44 16.62
N GLU A 70 17.79 -3.13 17.14
CA GLU A 70 16.84 -3.88 16.32
C GLU A 70 15.94 -2.95 15.50
N GLN A 71 15.48 -1.85 16.10
CA GLN A 71 14.69 -0.83 15.42
C GLN A 71 15.51 -0.09 14.36
N LEU A 72 16.79 0.18 14.63
CA LEU A 72 17.70 0.78 13.65
C LEU A 72 17.90 -0.15 12.44
N ARG A 73 18.12 -1.45 12.65
CA ARG A 73 18.22 -2.42 11.55
C ARG A 73 16.94 -2.51 10.75
N ALA A 74 15.79 -2.60 11.42
CA ALA A 74 14.49 -2.64 10.73
C ALA A 74 14.23 -1.35 9.93
N LYS A 75 14.66 -0.19 10.43
CA LYS A 75 14.60 1.07 9.69
C LYS A 75 15.50 1.04 8.46
N GLU A 76 16.74 0.58 8.61
CA GLU A 76 17.70 0.49 7.50
C GLU A 76 17.21 -0.48 6.42
N GLU A 77 16.61 -1.61 6.81
CA GLU A 77 15.98 -2.54 5.88
C GLU A 77 14.79 -1.92 5.15
N ALA A 78 13.92 -1.17 5.87
CA ALA A 78 12.79 -0.48 5.27
C ALA A 78 13.23 0.64 4.31
N ASP A 79 14.20 1.46 4.73
CA ASP A 79 14.77 2.55 3.92
C ASP A 79 15.43 1.97 2.64
N GLU A 80 16.11 0.82 2.75
CA GLU A 80 16.71 0.13 1.61
C GLU A 80 15.65 -0.47 0.67
N GLN A 81 14.59 -1.08 1.21
CA GLN A 81 13.47 -1.58 0.41
C GLN A 81 12.78 -0.43 -0.34
N GLU A 82 12.54 0.70 0.33
CA GLU A 82 11.96 1.88 -0.32
C GLU A 82 12.89 2.44 -1.39
N ARG A 83 14.20 2.50 -1.15
CA ARG A 83 15.19 2.91 -2.15
C ARG A 83 15.14 2.02 -3.38
N GLN A 84 15.19 0.71 -3.19
CA GLN A 84 15.12 -0.27 -4.29
C GLN A 84 13.78 -0.18 -5.04
N PHE A 85 12.68 0.05 -4.34
CA PHE A 85 11.37 0.25 -4.95
C PHE A 85 11.38 1.51 -5.83
N ARG A 86 11.86 2.65 -5.30
CA ARG A 86 11.94 3.92 -6.03
C ARG A 86 12.84 3.84 -7.27
N GLU A 87 13.95 3.10 -7.20
CA GLU A 87 14.85 2.91 -8.35
C GLU A 87 14.21 2.13 -9.49
N LYS A 88 13.24 1.25 -9.19
CA LYS A 88 12.59 0.36 -10.18
C LYS A 88 11.22 0.85 -10.63
N CYS A 89 10.62 1.79 -9.92
CA CYS A 89 9.28 2.27 -10.22
C CYS A 89 9.24 3.24 -11.41
N LEU A 90 8.10 3.23 -12.11
CA LEU A 90 7.79 4.24 -13.09
C LEU A 90 7.58 5.60 -12.41
N VAL A 91 8.44 6.58 -12.69
CA VAL A 91 8.38 7.92 -12.10
C VAL A 91 7.97 9.00 -13.10
N SER A 92 8.21 8.79 -14.40
CA SER A 92 7.85 9.77 -15.43
C SER A 92 7.47 9.13 -16.77
N ALA A 93 6.77 9.91 -17.60
CA ALA A 93 6.35 9.50 -18.93
C ALA A 93 7.53 9.19 -19.87
N ASP A 94 8.70 9.80 -19.64
CA ASP A 94 9.90 9.65 -20.47
C ASP A 94 10.50 8.24 -20.41
N GLN A 95 10.20 7.48 -19.36
CA GLN A 95 10.65 6.09 -19.21
C GLN A 95 9.84 5.11 -20.07
N LEU A 96 8.70 5.55 -20.61
CA LEU A 96 7.80 4.70 -21.40
C LEU A 96 8.18 4.71 -22.89
N PRO A 97 8.05 3.56 -23.57
CA PRO A 97 8.25 3.50 -25.01
C PRO A 97 7.17 4.29 -25.76
N ASP A 98 7.47 4.68 -26.99
CA ASP A 98 6.43 5.13 -27.91
C ASP A 98 5.69 3.92 -28.49
N LEU A 99 4.36 4.00 -28.49
CA LEU A 99 3.50 2.95 -29.06
C LEU A 99 2.95 3.35 -30.43
N PRO A 100 2.68 2.38 -31.33
CA PRO A 100 2.13 2.63 -32.66
C PRO A 100 0.87 3.49 -32.62
N ALA A 101 0.71 4.34 -33.64
CA ALA A 101 -0.43 5.25 -33.74
C ALA A 101 -1.78 4.50 -33.66
N GLY A 102 -2.76 5.13 -33.00
CA GLY A 102 -4.07 4.52 -32.77
C GLY A 102 -4.51 4.63 -31.32
N LYS A 103 -5.69 4.06 -31.04
CA LYS A 103 -6.23 3.88 -29.69
C LYS A 103 -5.47 2.76 -28.98
N ILE A 104 -5.18 2.96 -27.71
CA ILE A 104 -4.37 2.06 -26.87
C ILE A 104 -5.21 1.66 -25.67
N THR A 105 -5.26 0.36 -25.39
CA THR A 105 -5.78 -0.18 -24.13
C THR A 105 -4.66 -0.97 -23.49
N LEU A 106 -4.26 -0.56 -22.28
CA LEU A 106 -3.21 -1.23 -21.53
C LEU A 106 -3.82 -2.12 -20.46
N SER A 107 -3.09 -3.15 -20.08
CA SER A 107 -3.46 -4.03 -18.97
C SER A 107 -2.52 -3.80 -17.78
N TRP A 108 -3.11 -3.69 -16.59
CA TRP A 108 -2.41 -3.81 -15.32
C TRP A 108 -2.41 -5.29 -14.94
N ASP A 109 -1.26 -5.93 -15.07
CA ASP A 109 -1.08 -7.36 -14.87
C ASP A 109 -0.06 -7.62 -13.76
N MET A 110 0.04 -8.87 -13.36
CA MET A 110 0.98 -9.30 -12.34
C MET A 110 1.59 -10.65 -12.74
N GLU A 111 2.90 -10.73 -12.60
CA GLU A 111 3.65 -11.97 -12.75
C GLU A 111 4.69 -12.06 -11.64
N GLN A 112 4.61 -13.12 -10.84
CA GLN A 112 5.45 -13.31 -9.66
C GLN A 112 5.37 -12.11 -8.70
N ASP A 113 6.50 -11.47 -8.43
CA ASP A 113 6.66 -10.31 -7.55
C ASP A 113 6.65 -8.97 -8.31
N GLN A 114 6.20 -8.96 -9.57
CA GLN A 114 6.18 -7.78 -10.43
C GLN A 114 4.77 -7.43 -10.89
N THR A 115 4.43 -6.15 -10.78
CA THR A 115 3.37 -5.51 -11.57
C THR A 115 3.89 -5.25 -12.98
N GLN A 116 3.11 -5.63 -13.99
CA GLN A 116 3.43 -5.40 -15.40
C GLN A 116 2.38 -4.52 -16.06
N ILE A 117 2.84 -3.50 -16.78
CA ILE A 117 2.00 -2.74 -17.69
C ILE A 117 2.17 -3.36 -19.07
N ARG A 118 1.08 -3.88 -19.62
CA ARG A 118 1.09 -4.62 -20.89
C ARG A 118 0.30 -3.92 -21.97
N ASN A 119 0.83 -3.97 -23.18
CA ASN A 119 0.10 -3.68 -24.42
C ASN A 119 -0.04 -5.00 -25.17
N ASP A 120 -1.24 -5.58 -25.13
CA ASP A 120 -1.50 -6.96 -25.53
C ASP A 120 -0.51 -7.92 -24.85
N ASP A 121 0.24 -8.70 -25.62
CA ASP A 121 1.22 -9.66 -25.10
C ASP A 121 2.56 -9.01 -24.68
N THR A 122 2.78 -7.73 -24.99
CA THR A 122 4.06 -7.06 -24.75
C THR A 122 4.08 -6.32 -23.42
N VAL A 123 5.07 -6.61 -22.57
CA VAL A 123 5.34 -5.83 -21.37
C VAL A 123 6.06 -4.54 -21.76
N ILE A 124 5.44 -3.39 -21.49
CA ILE A 124 6.02 -2.06 -21.78
C ILE A 124 6.67 -1.43 -20.55
N TRP A 125 6.31 -1.90 -19.36
CA TRP A 125 6.96 -1.56 -18.10
C TRP A 125 6.72 -2.66 -17.06
N SER A 126 7.66 -2.81 -16.13
CA SER A 126 7.54 -3.73 -14.99
C SER A 126 8.13 -3.07 -13.75
N GLU A 127 7.45 -3.22 -12.62
CA GLU A 127 7.92 -2.73 -11.32
C GLU A 127 7.53 -3.68 -10.19
N PRO A 128 8.19 -3.64 -9.01
CA PRO A 128 7.85 -4.51 -7.89
C PRO A 128 6.38 -4.37 -7.50
N VAL A 129 5.73 -5.49 -7.21
CA VAL A 129 4.32 -5.50 -6.80
C VAL A 129 4.15 -4.93 -5.38
N THR A 130 3.09 -4.17 -5.18
CA THR A 130 2.64 -3.73 -3.85
C THR A 130 1.29 -4.35 -3.55
N TYR A 131 1.13 -4.86 -2.32
CA TYR A 131 -0.17 -5.26 -1.81
C TYR A 131 -0.99 -4.00 -1.51
N GLU A 132 -2.29 -4.03 -1.82
CA GLU A 132 -3.16 -2.85 -1.83
C GLU A 132 -2.65 -1.74 -2.75
N GLY A 133 -2.13 -2.12 -3.93
CA GLY A 133 -1.48 -1.21 -4.88
C GLY A 133 -2.39 -0.19 -5.58
N PHE A 134 -3.61 0.07 -5.13
CA PHE A 134 -4.55 0.96 -5.81
C PHE A 134 -4.08 2.42 -5.87
N ASP A 135 -3.33 2.91 -4.86
CA ASP A 135 -2.70 4.24 -4.89
C ASP A 135 -1.59 4.29 -5.96
N ARG A 136 -0.86 3.17 -6.12
CA ARG A 136 0.19 3.05 -7.13
C ARG A 136 -0.41 2.96 -8.53
N PHE A 137 -1.52 2.24 -8.67
CA PHE A 137 -2.32 2.20 -9.89
C PHE A 137 -2.72 3.61 -10.34
N GLU A 138 -3.17 4.48 -9.42
CA GLU A 138 -3.48 5.87 -9.76
C GLU A 138 -2.26 6.62 -10.31
N GLN A 139 -1.12 6.53 -9.64
CA GLN A 139 0.10 7.21 -10.07
C GLN A 139 0.51 6.77 -11.47
N VAL A 140 0.57 5.46 -11.71
CA VAL A 140 0.94 4.90 -13.01
C VAL A 140 -0.09 5.27 -14.08
N ALA A 141 -1.39 5.19 -13.78
CA ALA A 141 -2.46 5.59 -14.70
C ALA A 141 -2.31 7.05 -15.15
N ARG A 142 -1.92 7.96 -14.24
CA ARG A 142 -1.66 9.37 -14.55
C ARG A 142 -0.42 9.54 -15.43
N ILE A 143 0.68 8.82 -15.14
CA ILE A 143 1.89 8.84 -15.98
C ILE A 143 1.60 8.32 -17.39
N LEU A 144 0.85 7.22 -17.51
CA LEU A 144 0.44 6.66 -18.80
C LEU A 144 -0.47 7.64 -19.55
N LYS A 145 -1.36 8.34 -18.84
CA LYS A 145 -2.22 9.37 -19.45
C LYS A 145 -1.42 10.58 -19.93
N GLU A 146 -0.37 10.97 -19.22
CA GLU A 146 0.57 12.00 -19.65
C GLU A 146 1.29 11.59 -20.94
N LYS A 147 1.83 10.37 -21.00
CA LYS A 147 2.57 9.85 -22.16
C LYS A 147 1.70 9.67 -23.41
N TYR A 148 0.54 9.04 -23.27
CA TYR A 148 -0.27 8.60 -24.41
C TYR A 148 -1.51 9.49 -24.65
N GLY A 149 -1.84 10.39 -23.72
CA GLY A 149 -2.90 11.37 -23.86
C GLY A 149 -4.29 10.76 -24.11
N SER A 150 -5.01 11.32 -25.07
CA SER A 150 -6.35 10.87 -25.46
C SER A 150 -6.35 9.52 -26.20
N ARG A 151 -5.18 9.01 -26.61
CA ARG A 151 -5.08 7.68 -27.24
C ARG A 151 -5.26 6.56 -26.23
N LEU A 152 -4.90 6.80 -24.96
CA LEU A 152 -5.08 5.83 -23.89
C LEU A 152 -6.55 5.78 -23.49
N MET A 153 -7.18 4.66 -23.85
CA MET A 153 -8.59 4.39 -23.66
C MET A 153 -8.89 3.69 -22.34
N ASP A 154 -7.92 2.99 -21.75
CA ASP A 154 -8.05 2.35 -20.44
C ASP A 154 -6.71 1.83 -19.93
N LEU A 155 -6.65 1.59 -18.62
CA LEU A 155 -5.69 0.72 -17.96
C LEU A 155 -6.52 -0.33 -17.19
N ALA A 156 -6.70 -1.51 -17.75
CA ALA A 156 -7.59 -2.53 -17.21
C ALA A 156 -6.83 -3.51 -16.30
N PRO A 157 -7.23 -3.69 -15.03
CA PRO A 157 -6.72 -4.77 -14.18
C PRO A 157 -7.05 -6.14 -14.77
N THR A 158 -6.06 -7.03 -14.82
CA THR A 158 -6.29 -8.45 -15.12
C THR A 158 -6.67 -9.20 -13.84
N ASP A 159 -7.35 -10.35 -13.97
CA ASP A 159 -7.71 -11.19 -12.82
C ASP A 159 -6.51 -11.59 -11.94
N ARG A 160 -5.34 -11.80 -12.54
CA ARG A 160 -4.10 -12.13 -11.82
C ARG A 160 -3.64 -11.02 -10.88
N SER A 161 -3.90 -9.77 -11.24
CA SER A 161 -3.48 -8.61 -10.46
C SER A 161 -4.47 -8.23 -9.34
N LYS A 162 -5.72 -8.68 -9.42
CA LYS A 162 -6.82 -8.18 -8.57
C LYS A 162 -6.54 -8.37 -7.07
N LEU A 163 -5.96 -9.51 -6.68
CA LEU A 163 -5.64 -9.77 -5.27
C LEU A 163 -4.69 -8.71 -4.68
N PHE A 164 -3.58 -8.43 -5.36
CA PHE A 164 -2.61 -7.45 -4.87
C PHE A 164 -3.06 -6.00 -5.10
N LEU A 165 -3.86 -5.76 -6.15
CA LEU A 165 -4.36 -4.44 -6.45
C LEU A 165 -5.40 -3.96 -5.43
N TYR A 166 -6.35 -4.83 -5.05
CA TYR A 166 -7.41 -4.49 -4.12
C TYR A 166 -7.06 -4.82 -2.67
N GLY A 167 -6.36 -5.93 -2.45
CA GLY A 167 -6.14 -6.49 -1.13
C GLY A 167 -7.46 -6.73 -0.39
N ASP A 168 -7.45 -6.43 0.90
CA ASP A 168 -8.59 -6.51 1.81
C ASP A 168 -9.24 -5.15 2.07
N TYR A 169 -8.80 -4.10 1.37
CA TYR A 169 -9.43 -2.79 1.42
C TYR A 169 -10.70 -2.74 0.56
N GLU A 170 -11.85 -2.96 1.21
CA GLU A 170 -13.18 -2.95 0.57
C GLU A 170 -13.42 -1.76 -0.38
N PRO A 171 -13.04 -0.51 -0.04
CA PRO A 171 -13.23 0.64 -0.94
C PRO A 171 -12.34 0.65 -2.19
N ALA A 172 -11.30 -0.19 -2.30
CA ALA A 172 -10.34 -0.17 -3.40
C ALA A 172 -11.02 -0.34 -4.77
N LEU A 173 -12.02 -1.24 -4.86
CA LEU A 173 -12.76 -1.49 -6.09
C LEU A 173 -13.55 -0.25 -6.54
N ALA A 174 -14.27 0.38 -5.62
CA ALA A 174 -15.05 1.59 -5.91
C ALA A 174 -14.13 2.76 -6.31
N PHE A 175 -12.99 2.89 -5.63
CA PHE A 175 -11.96 3.87 -5.95
C PHE A 175 -11.43 3.68 -7.38
N LEU A 176 -11.03 2.46 -7.78
CA LEU A 176 -10.53 2.20 -9.14
C LEU A 176 -11.58 2.44 -10.22
N LYS A 177 -12.85 2.07 -9.97
CA LYS A 177 -13.95 2.33 -10.91
C LYS A 177 -14.11 3.83 -11.16
N LYS A 178 -14.12 4.63 -10.09
CA LYS A 178 -14.20 6.09 -10.17
C LYS A 178 -13.00 6.66 -10.94
N LEU A 179 -11.79 6.23 -10.59
CA LEU A 179 -10.56 6.70 -11.24
C LEU A 179 -10.53 6.38 -12.75
N ARG A 180 -10.85 5.14 -13.15
CA ARG A 180 -10.89 4.74 -14.56
C ARG A 180 -11.93 5.52 -15.34
N LYS A 181 -13.09 5.79 -14.75
CA LYS A 181 -14.10 6.68 -15.33
C LYS A 181 -13.58 8.10 -15.52
N GLU A 182 -12.92 8.67 -14.53
CA GLU A 182 -12.38 10.04 -14.58
C GLU A 182 -11.25 10.19 -15.59
N LEU A 183 -10.30 9.26 -15.64
CA LEU A 183 -9.12 9.34 -16.51
C LEU A 183 -9.39 8.87 -17.95
N PHE A 184 -10.29 7.90 -18.13
CA PHE A 184 -10.45 7.19 -19.40
C PHE A 184 -11.89 7.20 -19.94
N GLY A 185 -12.87 7.62 -19.14
CA GLY A 185 -14.29 7.60 -19.54
C GLY A 185 -14.91 6.20 -19.58
N VAL A 186 -14.30 5.24 -18.88
CA VAL A 186 -14.73 3.84 -18.87
C VAL A 186 -15.68 3.59 -17.68
N ASP A 187 -16.88 3.08 -17.97
CA ASP A 187 -17.89 2.69 -16.96
C ASP A 187 -17.83 1.20 -16.57
N ALA A 188 -16.84 0.46 -17.09
CA ALA A 188 -16.77 -0.99 -16.99
C ALA A 188 -16.58 -1.51 -15.54
N GLU A 189 -17.08 -2.72 -15.30
CA GLU A 189 -16.69 -3.52 -14.14
C GLU A 189 -15.21 -3.90 -14.22
N ALA A 190 -14.60 -4.09 -13.06
CA ALA A 190 -13.17 -4.36 -12.91
C ALA A 190 -12.72 -5.63 -13.61
#